data_AF-A0A1A8E6V0-F1
#
_entry.id   AF-A0A1A8E6V0-F1
#
_cell.length_a   1.000
_cell.length_b   1.000
_cell.length_c   1.000
_cell.angle_alpha   90.00
_cell.angle_beta   90.00
_cell.angle_gamma   90.00
#
_symmetry.space_group_name_H-M   'P 1'
#
loop_
_entity.id
_entity.type
_entity.pdbx_description
1 polymer ?
#
loop_
_entity_poly.entity_id
_entity_poly.type
_entity_poly.pdbx_seq_one_letter_code
_entity_poly.pdbx_strand_id
1 'polypeptide(L)'
;MPPKRRIQRKMLKLSCEWGSCQELSSQMENFCKHVEEHLTCLNTEEDVEAGEDRMCPWRDCGFCSVDGFEELRRHLLFHCYHTKLKQLGQQVLDAQPELGSCSIAYHNRNIIPDIPDNFICLWEDCEQPPYENPEWFYRHV
;
A
#
# COMPACT_ATOMS: atom_id res chain seq x y z
N MET A 1 -30.87 17.16 -2.64
CA MET A 1 -30.94 15.76 -3.10
C MET A 1 -29.54 15.18 -3.08
N PRO A 2 -29.30 13.96 -2.54
CA PRO A 2 -28.00 13.32 -2.69
C PRO A 2 -27.76 13.01 -4.17
N PRO A 3 -26.52 13.09 -4.68
CA PRO A 3 -26.24 12.81 -6.08
C PRO A 3 -26.63 11.36 -6.41
N LYS A 4 -27.57 11.16 -7.34
CA LYS A 4 -28.03 9.84 -7.81
C LYS A 4 -27.03 9.15 -8.77
N ARG A 5 -25.77 9.57 -8.82
CA ARG A 5 -24.78 8.95 -9.71
C ARG A 5 -24.13 7.79 -8.98
N ARG A 6 -24.62 6.58 -9.27
CA ARG A 6 -23.96 5.34 -8.89
C ARG A 6 -22.60 5.33 -9.62
N ILE A 7 -21.52 5.64 -8.92
CA ILE A 7 -20.17 5.60 -9.47
C ILE A 7 -19.94 4.16 -9.94
N GLN A 8 -19.88 3.94 -11.26
CA GLN A 8 -19.47 2.66 -11.80
C GLN A 8 -18.01 2.45 -11.40
N ARG A 9 -17.76 1.46 -10.54
CA ARG A 9 -16.39 1.07 -10.16
C ARG A 9 -15.67 0.62 -11.43
N LYS A 10 -14.76 1.46 -11.93
CA LYS A 10 -13.89 1.10 -13.06
C LYS A 10 -12.84 0.12 -12.56
N MET A 11 -12.33 -0.70 -13.48
CA MET A 11 -11.23 -1.60 -13.19
C MET A 11 -10.05 -0.83 -12.56
N LEU A 12 -9.45 -1.39 -11.51
CA LEU A 12 -8.28 -0.79 -10.89
C LEU A 12 -7.09 -0.85 -11.87
N LYS A 13 -6.22 0.15 -11.77
CA LYS A 13 -4.91 0.18 -12.42
C LYS A 13 -3.90 0.43 -11.32
N LEU A 14 -3.22 -0.63 -10.92
CA LEU A 14 -2.27 -0.65 -9.83
C LEU A 14 -0.87 -0.72 -10.46
N SER A 15 -0.05 0.28 -10.22
CA SER A 15 1.33 0.33 -10.71
C SER A 15 2.28 0.09 -9.56
N CYS A 16 3.22 -0.83 -9.75
CA CYS A 16 4.34 -0.96 -8.84
C CYS A 16 5.24 0.28 -8.99
N GLU A 17 5.67 0.86 -7.87
CA GLU A 17 6.65 1.96 -7.87
C GLU A 17 7.92 1.56 -7.11
N TRP A 18 8.15 0.27 -6.91
CA TRP A 18 9.36 -0.26 -6.31
C TRP A 18 10.55 -0.07 -7.27
N GLY A 19 11.51 0.78 -6.92
CA GLY A 19 12.67 1.07 -7.75
C GLY A 19 12.32 1.36 -9.22
N SER A 20 12.84 0.52 -10.12
CA SER A 20 12.60 0.58 -11.57
C SER A 20 11.52 -0.40 -12.08
N CYS A 21 10.80 -1.10 -11.19
CA CYS A 21 9.73 -2.01 -11.56
C CYS A 21 8.62 -1.30 -12.36
N GLN A 22 8.06 -2.01 -13.35
CA GLN A 22 7.03 -1.52 -14.25
C GLN A 22 5.78 -2.42 -14.28
N GLU A 23 5.66 -3.34 -13.32
CA GLU A 23 4.54 -4.27 -13.26
C GLU A 23 3.21 -3.52 -13.04
N LEU A 24 2.18 -3.96 -13.76
CA LEU A 24 0.83 -3.41 -13.68
C LEU A 24 -0.16 -4.50 -13.34
N SER A 25 -1.05 -4.23 -12.40
CA SER A 25 -2.09 -5.16 -11.96
C SER A 25 -3.46 -4.50 -11.93
N SER A 26 -4.50 -5.29 -12.13
CA SER A 26 -5.90 -4.86 -11.99
C SER A 26 -6.60 -5.44 -10.77
N GLN A 27 -5.94 -6.37 -10.07
CA GLN A 27 -6.44 -7.07 -8.88
C GLN A 27 -5.42 -6.93 -7.76
N MET A 28 -5.91 -6.74 -6.54
CA MET A 28 -5.06 -6.54 -5.36
C MET A 28 -4.31 -7.81 -4.97
N GLU A 29 -4.92 -8.97 -5.15
CA GLU A 29 -4.31 -10.27 -4.90
C GLU A 29 -3.01 -10.44 -5.69
N ASN A 30 -3.06 -10.17 -6.98
CA ASN A 30 -1.89 -10.26 -7.85
C ASN A 30 -0.86 -9.18 -7.51
N PHE A 31 -1.33 -7.97 -7.20
CA PHE A 31 -0.45 -6.84 -6.90
C PHE A 31 0.31 -7.02 -5.58
N CYS A 32 -0.38 -7.43 -4.51
CA CYS A 32 0.24 -7.74 -3.23
C CYS A 32 1.21 -8.90 -3.36
N LYS A 33 0.83 -9.97 -4.05
CA LYS A 33 1.74 -11.11 -4.30
C LYS A 33 3.01 -10.68 -5.04
N HIS A 34 2.89 -9.84 -6.05
CA HIS A 34 4.04 -9.29 -6.78
C HIS A 34 4.99 -8.51 -5.85
N VAL A 35 4.46 -7.67 -4.95
CA VAL A 35 5.31 -6.94 -3.98
C VAL A 35 5.92 -7.87 -2.93
N GLU A 36 5.22 -8.94 -2.53
CA GLU A 36 5.77 -9.99 -1.66
C GLU A 36 6.93 -10.75 -2.31
N GLU A 37 6.93 -10.91 -3.65
CA GLU A 37 8.07 -11.48 -4.38
C GLU A 37 9.31 -10.58 -4.27
N HIS A 38 9.15 -9.25 -4.39
CA HIS A 38 10.23 -8.29 -4.15
C HIS A 38 10.77 -8.36 -2.71
N LEU A 39 9.88 -8.43 -1.73
CA LEU A 39 10.23 -8.58 -0.31
C LEU A 39 11.02 -9.86 -0.06
N THR A 40 10.62 -10.97 -0.69
CA THR A 40 11.30 -12.27 -0.55
C THR A 40 12.71 -12.22 -1.11
N CYS A 41 12.91 -11.57 -2.27
CA CYS A 41 14.24 -11.35 -2.84
C CYS A 41 15.11 -10.49 -1.90
N LEU A 42 14.60 -9.37 -1.41
CA LEU A 42 15.34 -8.53 -0.45
C LEU A 42 15.76 -9.30 0.80
N ASN A 43 14.86 -10.10 1.38
CA ASN A 43 15.17 -10.87 2.57
C ASN A 43 16.22 -11.96 2.33
N THR A 44 16.36 -12.43 1.09
CA THR A 44 17.32 -13.47 0.71
C THR A 44 18.67 -12.89 0.30
N GLU A 45 18.68 -11.67 -0.22
CA GLU A 45 19.87 -10.96 -0.74
C GLU A 45 20.67 -10.25 0.36
N GLU A 46 20.15 -10.16 1.59
CA GLU A 46 20.86 -9.48 2.67
C GLU A 46 21.85 -10.38 3.42
N ASP A 47 23.11 -10.04 3.17
CA ASP A 47 24.25 -10.16 4.07
C ASP A 47 23.88 -9.80 5.52
N VAL A 48 24.39 -10.63 6.41
CA VAL A 48 23.99 -10.76 7.80
C VAL A 48 24.70 -9.69 8.65
N GLU A 49 24.31 -8.43 8.53
CA GLU A 49 24.60 -7.44 9.58
C GLU A 49 23.28 -6.97 10.22
N ALA A 50 22.89 -7.70 11.27
CA ALA A 50 21.81 -7.32 12.16
C ALA A 50 22.14 -5.97 12.82
N GLY A 51 21.67 -4.87 12.23
CA GLY A 51 21.91 -3.52 12.74
C GLY A 51 21.87 -2.41 11.71
N GLU A 52 21.77 -2.69 10.41
CA GLU A 52 21.67 -1.65 9.40
C GLU A 52 20.21 -1.23 9.11
N ASP A 53 20.00 0.08 9.19
CA ASP A 53 18.83 0.84 8.77
C ASP A 53 18.34 0.43 7.36
N ARG A 54 17.12 -0.13 7.26
CA ARG A 54 16.60 -0.61 5.96
C ARG A 54 15.72 0.43 5.28
N MET A 55 16.22 0.97 4.18
CA MET A 55 15.51 1.98 3.39
C MET A 55 14.38 1.38 2.57
N CYS A 56 13.22 2.05 2.56
CA CYS A 56 12.10 1.67 1.70
C CYS A 56 12.44 1.90 0.22
N PRO A 57 12.40 0.86 -0.63
CA PRO A 57 12.71 0.97 -2.06
C PRO A 57 11.55 1.54 -2.89
N TRP A 58 10.42 1.88 -2.28
CA TRP A 58 9.31 2.51 -2.97
C TRP A 58 9.69 3.94 -3.39
N ARG A 59 9.46 4.27 -4.66
CA ARG A 59 9.87 5.56 -5.24
C ARG A 59 9.29 6.73 -4.45
N ASP A 60 10.14 7.67 -4.05
CA ASP A 60 9.77 8.87 -3.30
C ASP A 60 9.14 8.62 -1.92
N CYS A 61 9.36 7.46 -1.29
CA CYS A 61 8.91 7.22 0.08
C CYS A 61 9.90 7.81 1.10
N GLY A 62 11.16 7.39 1.05
CA GLY A 62 12.20 7.86 1.98
C GLY A 62 12.08 7.33 3.41
N PHE A 63 11.12 6.43 3.69
CA PHE A 63 11.03 5.73 4.96
C PHE A 63 12.25 4.83 5.19
N CYS A 64 12.65 4.71 6.45
CA CYS A 64 13.75 3.89 6.90
C CYS A 64 13.28 3.11 8.12
N SER A 65 13.37 1.79 8.04
CA SER A 65 12.98 0.89 9.12
C SER A 65 14.13 0.70 10.10
N VAL A 66 13.84 0.92 11.37
CA VAL A 66 14.76 0.75 12.50
C VAL A 66 14.43 -0.49 13.34
N ASP A 67 13.18 -0.96 13.27
CA ASP A 67 12.69 -2.13 14.00
C ASP A 67 12.85 -3.45 13.22
N GLY A 68 13.48 -3.38 12.04
CA GLY A 68 13.88 -4.53 11.23
C GLY A 68 12.89 -4.90 10.12
N PHE A 69 13.16 -6.05 9.48
CA PHE A 69 12.48 -6.43 8.23
C PHE A 69 10.95 -6.48 8.32
N GLU A 70 10.39 -6.84 9.47
CA GLU A 70 8.94 -6.95 9.64
C GLU A 70 8.22 -5.59 9.60
N GLU A 71 8.84 -4.54 10.15
CA GLU A 71 8.31 -3.17 10.05
C GLU A 71 8.35 -2.70 8.58
N LEU A 72 9.50 -2.89 7.91
CA LEU A 72 9.64 -2.59 6.49
C LEU A 72 8.62 -3.36 5.63
N ARG A 73 8.36 -4.63 5.95
CA ARG A 73 7.37 -5.48 5.27
C ARG A 73 5.97 -4.90 5.39
N ARG A 74 5.50 -4.58 6.60
CA ARG A 74 4.19 -3.94 6.83
C ARG A 74 4.07 -2.62 6.08
N HIS A 75 5.11 -1.79 6.17
CA HIS A 75 5.20 -0.51 5.48
C HIS A 75 5.02 -0.67 3.95
N LEU A 76 5.75 -1.61 3.35
CA LEU A 76 5.66 -1.88 1.91
C LEU A 76 4.31 -2.46 1.49
N LEU A 77 3.72 -3.33 2.29
CA LEU A 77 2.36 -3.82 2.04
C LEU A 77 1.31 -2.70 2.14
N PHE A 78 1.57 -1.66 2.94
CA PHE A 78 0.73 -0.47 2.94
C PHE A 78 0.88 0.37 1.67
N HIS A 79 2.04 0.40 1.00
CA HIS A 79 2.12 0.99 -0.34
C HIS A 79 1.21 0.29 -1.36
N CYS A 80 1.01 -1.03 -1.24
CA CYS A 80 0.05 -1.75 -2.07
C CYS A 80 -1.37 -1.19 -1.88
N TYR A 81 -1.82 -1.10 -0.62
CA TYR A 81 -3.13 -0.56 -0.28
C TYR A 81 -3.26 0.93 -0.62
N HIS A 82 -2.23 1.73 -0.36
CA HIS A 82 -2.20 3.14 -0.71
C HIS A 82 -2.30 3.36 -2.23
N THR A 83 -1.68 2.51 -3.04
CA THR A 83 -1.83 2.54 -4.50
C THR A 83 -3.29 2.33 -4.93
N LYS A 84 -4.00 1.41 -4.29
CA LYS A 84 -5.46 1.24 -4.49
C LYS A 84 -6.22 2.49 -4.11
N LEU A 85 -5.93 3.10 -2.95
CA LEU A 85 -6.59 4.35 -2.52
C LEU A 85 -6.34 5.50 -3.50
N LYS A 86 -5.09 5.70 -3.93
CA LYS A 86 -4.71 6.71 -4.94
C LYS A 86 -5.50 6.51 -6.23
N GLN A 87 -5.60 5.26 -6.71
CA GLN A 87 -6.33 4.94 -7.93
C GLN A 87 -7.84 5.15 -7.79
N LEU A 88 -8.43 4.79 -6.64
CA LEU A 88 -9.84 5.05 -6.37
C LEU A 88 -10.12 6.56 -6.30
N GLY A 89 -9.25 7.32 -5.63
CA GLY A 89 -9.33 8.78 -5.58
C GLY A 89 -9.25 9.39 -6.99
N GLN A 90 -8.33 8.93 -7.83
CA GLN A 90 -8.22 9.38 -9.22
C GLN A 90 -9.50 9.08 -10.01
N GLN A 91 -10.11 7.90 -9.85
CA GLN A 91 -11.38 7.59 -10.50
C GLN A 91 -12.52 8.54 -10.08
N VAL A 92 -12.53 9.00 -8.83
CA VAL A 92 -13.50 9.99 -8.32
C VAL A 92 -13.28 11.35 -8.99
N LEU A 93 -12.03 11.82 -9.09
CA LEU A 93 -11.69 13.07 -9.76
C LEU A 93 -12.03 13.03 -11.26
N ASP A 94 -11.70 11.92 -11.94
CA ASP A 94 -12.04 11.71 -13.35
C ASP A 94 -13.56 11.77 -13.61
N ALA A 95 -14.37 11.34 -12.62
CA ALA A 95 -15.82 11.34 -12.71
C ALA A 95 -16.46 12.69 -12.34
N GLN A 96 -15.72 13.58 -11.67
CA GLN A 96 -16.17 14.88 -11.17
C GLN A 96 -15.11 15.97 -11.46
N PRO A 97 -14.99 16.42 -12.73
CA PRO A 97 -14.00 17.43 -13.12
C PRO A 97 -14.11 18.75 -12.35
N GLU A 98 -15.28 19.05 -11.78
CA GLU A 98 -15.53 20.23 -10.93
C GLU A 98 -14.71 20.24 -9.64
N LEU A 99 -14.23 19.08 -9.17
CA LEU A 99 -13.36 18.96 -8.00
C LEU A 99 -11.91 19.34 -8.32
N GLY A 100 -11.56 19.48 -9.60
CA GLY A 100 -10.20 19.78 -10.05
C GLY A 100 -9.26 18.57 -9.99
N SER A 101 -7.96 18.85 -9.97
CA SER A 101 -6.90 17.83 -9.86
C SER A 101 -6.46 17.61 -8.42
N CYS A 102 -5.89 16.45 -8.15
CA CYS A 102 -5.24 16.17 -6.87
C CYS A 102 -4.18 17.24 -6.57
N SER A 103 -4.25 17.86 -5.38
CA SER A 103 -3.30 18.88 -4.93
C SER A 103 -2.12 18.30 -4.16
N ILE A 104 -2.08 16.98 -3.94
CA ILE A 104 -0.95 16.32 -3.27
C ILE A 104 0.26 16.40 -4.19
N ALA A 105 1.25 17.19 -3.76
CA ALA A 105 2.50 17.38 -4.48
C ALA A 105 3.38 16.12 -4.41
N TYR A 106 4.37 16.05 -5.31
CA TYR A 106 5.29 14.92 -5.47
C TYR A 106 5.90 14.42 -4.15
N HIS A 107 6.32 15.34 -3.30
CA HIS A 107 6.99 15.05 -2.02
C HIS A 107 6.06 14.44 -0.95
N ASN A 108 4.74 14.57 -1.10
CA ASN A 108 3.77 14.07 -0.11
C ASN A 108 2.97 12.87 -0.62
N ARG A 109 3.26 12.38 -1.82
CA ARG A 109 2.43 11.36 -2.50
C ARG A 109 2.54 9.96 -1.91
N ASN A 110 3.57 9.73 -1.09
CA ASN A 110 3.89 8.45 -0.45
C ASN A 110 4.07 8.57 1.07
N ILE A 111 3.58 9.65 1.67
CA ILE A 111 3.42 9.72 3.13
C ILE A 111 2.30 8.74 3.52
N ILE A 112 2.67 7.73 4.29
CA ILE A 112 1.74 6.74 4.82
C ILE A 112 1.79 6.78 6.36
N PRO A 113 0.75 6.27 7.05
CA PRO A 113 0.77 6.19 8.50
C PRO A 113 1.97 5.37 8.99
N ASP A 114 2.40 5.67 10.21
CA ASP A 114 3.32 4.81 10.94
C ASP A 114 2.60 3.52 11.36
N ILE A 115 3.23 2.37 11.12
CA ILE A 115 2.63 1.02 11.29
C ILE A 115 3.63 0.11 12.02
N PRO A 116 3.87 0.40 13.32
CA PRO A 116 4.81 -0.39 14.10
C PRO A 116 4.30 -1.82 14.33
N ASP A 117 2.99 -1.99 14.46
CA ASP A 117 2.34 -3.24 14.83
C ASP A 117 1.46 -3.83 13.71
N ASN A 118 1.17 -5.13 13.84
CA ASN A 118 0.18 -5.80 12.99
C ASN A 118 -1.23 -5.24 13.22
N PHE A 119 -2.07 -5.29 12.19
CA PHE A 119 -3.47 -4.88 12.27
C PHE A 119 -4.30 -5.95 12.99
N ILE A 120 -4.95 -5.57 14.08
CA ILE A 120 -5.75 -6.47 14.92
C ILE A 120 -7.23 -6.07 14.81
N CYS A 121 -8.10 -7.04 14.54
CA CYS A 121 -9.54 -6.81 14.61
C CYS A 121 -9.97 -6.74 16.07
N LEU A 122 -10.69 -5.68 16.44
CA LEU A 122 -11.12 -5.42 17.82
C LEU A 122 -12.61 -5.73 18.05
N TRP A 123 -13.26 -6.43 17.14
CA TRP A 123 -14.64 -6.88 17.33
C TRP A 123 -14.70 -8.01 18.35
N GLU A 124 -15.75 -8.01 19.18
CA GLU A 124 -16.02 -9.12 20.11
C GLU A 124 -16.14 -10.43 19.32
N ASP A 125 -15.55 -11.51 19.86
CA ASP A 125 -15.52 -12.86 19.29
C ASP A 125 -14.84 -13.02 17.90
N CYS A 126 -14.00 -12.06 17.47
CA CYS A 126 -13.19 -12.26 16.27
C CYS A 126 -11.94 -13.10 16.57
N GLU A 127 -11.85 -14.28 15.95
CA GLU A 127 -10.71 -15.21 16.10
C GLU A 127 -9.66 -15.09 14.97
N GLN A 128 -9.77 -14.07 14.12
CA GLN A 128 -8.79 -13.88 13.04
C GLN A 128 -7.43 -13.48 13.63
N PRO A 129 -6.32 -14.08 13.14
CA PRO A 129 -4.99 -13.67 13.57
C PRO A 129 -4.69 -12.23 13.14
N PRO A 130 -3.71 -11.56 13.77
CA PRO A 130 -3.24 -10.24 13.32
C PRO A 130 -2.79 -10.27 11.86
N TYR A 131 -3.12 -9.22 11.12
CA TYR A 131 -2.77 -9.07 9.71
C TYR A 131 -1.56 -8.14 9.56
N GLU A 132 -0.61 -8.49 8.70
CA GLU A 132 0.46 -7.57 8.29
C GLU A 132 0.06 -6.69 7.10
N ASN A 133 -0.80 -7.25 6.22
CA ASN A 133 -1.22 -6.59 5.00
C ASN A 133 -2.54 -5.84 5.22
N PRO A 134 -2.57 -4.51 5.05
CA PRO A 134 -3.78 -3.71 5.24
C PRO A 134 -4.90 -4.06 4.24
N GLU A 135 -4.59 -4.53 3.03
CA GLU A 135 -5.62 -4.95 2.08
C GLU A 135 -6.47 -6.11 2.65
N TRP A 136 -5.83 -7.07 3.32
CA TRP A 136 -6.52 -8.20 3.93
C TRP A 136 -7.30 -7.78 5.18
N PHE A 137 -6.71 -6.91 6.00
CA PHE A 137 -7.38 -6.35 7.17
C PHE A 137 -8.65 -5.57 6.78
N TYR A 138 -8.55 -4.60 5.86
CA TYR A 138 -9.69 -3.77 5.45
C TYR A 138 -10.75 -4.51 4.61
N ARG A 139 -10.46 -5.73 4.15
CA ARG A 139 -11.47 -6.63 3.57
C ARG A 139 -12.19 -7.47 4.61
N HIS A 140 -11.54 -7.70 5.76
CA HIS A 140 -12.10 -8.45 6.87
C HIS A 140 -13.10 -7.60 7.67
N VAL A 141 -12.75 -6.34 7.98
CA VAL A 141 -13.58 -5.42 8.79
C VAL A 141 -14.68 -4.72 8.01
#